data_AF-X0V0D3-F1
#
_entry.id   AF-X0V0D3-F1
#
_cell.length_a   1.000
_cell.length_b   1.000
_cell.length_c   1.000
_cell.angle_alpha   90.00
_cell.angle_beta   90.00
_cell.angle_gamma   90.00
#
_symmetry.space_group_name_H-M   'P 1'
#
loop_
_entity.id
_entity.type
_entity.pdbx_description
1 polymer ?
#
loop_
_entity_poly.entity_id
_entity_poly.type
_entity_poly.pdbx_seq_one_letter_code
_entity_poly.pdbx_strand_id
1 'polypeptide(L)'
;MKIANVIHESELVNHTKAEYINYFNAAKSYDNVNRSLPTLYVGWSFMKACNPVNQIIQNADILKKKIITDELYWEFSFKESKASHVKGVDKFAALVPQFYFSPKYTYINLDPVFFQLRDIQDLMDVLPKDITKTYNYKNEMLYVLKDGKISGMDLRMYEFFKFDIAEMLKNIKSRTFSHREDPDGEFYQTYYKIFPNFELLK
;
A
#
# COMPACT_ATOMS: atom_id res chain seq x y z
N MET A 1 10.23 -1.97 -8.08
CA MET A 1 10.05 -2.53 -6.72
C MET A 1 9.09 -3.69 -6.79
N LYS A 2 9.34 -4.82 -6.11
CA LYS A 2 8.41 -5.95 -6.05
C LYS A 2 7.65 -5.93 -4.72
N ILE A 3 6.31 -5.96 -4.77
CA ILE A 3 5.46 -5.77 -3.59
C ILE A 3 4.46 -6.91 -3.36
N ALA A 4 4.43 -7.94 -4.21
CA ALA A 4 3.59 -9.12 -4.03
C ALA A 4 4.17 -10.32 -4.77
N ASN A 5 3.64 -11.50 -4.47
CA ASN A 5 3.92 -12.74 -5.16
C ASN A 5 2.64 -13.37 -5.71
N VAL A 6 2.73 -13.96 -6.90
CA VAL A 6 1.72 -14.82 -7.50
C VAL A 6 2.40 -16.15 -7.84
N ILE A 7 1.89 -17.24 -7.30
CA ILE A 7 2.42 -18.59 -7.47
C ILE A 7 1.38 -19.41 -8.21
N HIS A 8 1.77 -19.98 -9.34
CA HIS A 8 0.85 -20.67 -10.24
C HIS A 8 1.52 -21.88 -10.89
N GLU A 9 0.72 -22.87 -11.28
CA GLU A 9 1.18 -24.07 -12.00
C GLU A 9 0.95 -23.97 -13.51
N SER A 10 -0.17 -23.36 -13.88
CA SER A 10 -0.61 -23.21 -15.26
C SER A 10 -0.54 -21.75 -15.69
N GLU A 11 -0.67 -21.52 -16.99
CA GLU A 11 -0.75 -20.17 -17.55
C GLU A 11 -1.87 -19.34 -16.90
N LEU A 12 -1.58 -18.05 -16.64
CA LEU A 12 -2.54 -17.08 -16.13
C LEU A 12 -3.30 -16.48 -17.32
N VAL A 13 -4.37 -17.15 -17.73
CA VAL A 13 -5.14 -16.80 -18.93
C VAL A 13 -5.83 -15.45 -18.75
N ASN A 14 -5.72 -14.58 -19.76
CA ASN A 14 -6.28 -13.22 -19.78
C ASN A 14 -5.76 -12.31 -18.66
N HIS A 15 -4.58 -12.59 -18.11
CA HIS A 15 -3.95 -11.74 -17.10
C HIS A 15 -2.67 -11.09 -17.65
N THR A 16 -2.60 -9.76 -17.58
CA THR A 16 -1.37 -9.03 -17.89
C THR A 16 -0.51 -8.92 -16.64
N LYS A 17 0.71 -9.48 -16.71
CA LYS A 17 1.64 -9.48 -15.57
C LYS A 17 2.06 -8.05 -15.20
N ALA A 18 1.83 -7.66 -13.96
CA ALA A 18 2.25 -6.38 -13.43
C ALA A 18 3.75 -6.38 -13.05
N GLU A 19 4.50 -5.36 -13.45
CA GLU A 19 5.94 -5.29 -13.19
C GLU A 19 6.30 -5.25 -11.70
N TYR A 20 5.39 -4.78 -10.85
CA TYR A 20 5.57 -4.72 -9.40
C TYR A 20 5.22 -6.02 -8.65
N ILE A 21 4.87 -7.09 -9.37
CA ILE A 21 4.53 -8.40 -8.81
C ILE A 21 5.57 -9.45 -9.24
N ASN A 22 5.92 -10.36 -8.35
CA ASN A 22 6.68 -11.56 -8.69
C ASN A 22 5.73 -12.66 -9.16
N TYR A 23 6.00 -13.25 -10.33
CA TYR A 23 5.25 -14.39 -10.84
C TYR A 23 6.13 -15.63 -10.83
N PHE A 24 5.75 -16.62 -10.04
CA PHE A 24 6.45 -17.89 -9.92
C PHE A 24 5.61 -18.99 -10.58
N ASN A 25 6.07 -19.48 -11.74
CA ASN A 25 5.47 -20.62 -12.42
C ASN A 25 6.12 -21.94 -11.97
N ALA A 26 6.05 -22.21 -10.67
CA ALA A 26 6.64 -23.41 -10.07
C ALA A 26 6.02 -23.67 -8.71
N ALA A 27 6.03 -24.95 -8.29
CA ALA A 27 5.63 -25.33 -6.95
C ALA A 27 6.56 -24.67 -5.92
N LYS A 28 5.97 -23.90 -5.01
CA LYS A 28 6.71 -23.21 -3.96
C LYS A 28 5.85 -23.13 -2.71
N SER A 29 6.39 -23.58 -1.58
CA SER A 29 5.70 -23.49 -0.29
C SER A 29 5.66 -22.05 0.20
N TYR A 30 4.64 -21.74 1.01
CA TYR A 30 4.44 -20.43 1.61
C TYR A 30 5.58 -20.09 2.58
N ASP A 31 6.17 -21.12 3.19
CA ASP A 31 7.29 -20.94 4.10
C ASP A 31 8.58 -20.51 3.38
N ASN A 32 8.67 -20.78 2.07
CA ASN A 32 9.83 -20.46 1.23
C ASN A 32 9.66 -19.17 0.42
N VAL A 33 8.55 -18.44 0.60
CA VAL A 33 8.37 -17.09 0.02
C VAL A 33 8.58 -16.02 1.08
N ASN A 34 8.91 -14.82 0.62
CA ASN A 34 8.99 -13.66 1.50
C ASN A 34 7.59 -13.31 2.01
N ARG A 35 7.30 -13.66 3.27
CA ARG A 35 6.00 -13.45 3.93
C ARG A 35 5.67 -11.99 4.20
N SER A 36 6.63 -11.06 4.06
CA SER A 36 6.35 -9.62 4.12
C SER A 36 5.63 -9.08 2.87
N LEU A 37 5.43 -9.94 1.86
CA LEU A 37 4.74 -9.64 0.62
C LEU A 37 3.41 -10.40 0.56
N PRO A 38 2.28 -9.71 0.27
CA PRO A 38 1.03 -10.35 -0.10
C PRO A 38 1.27 -11.40 -1.18
N THR A 39 0.75 -12.61 -0.96
CA THR A 39 0.98 -13.77 -1.83
C THR A 39 -0.34 -14.39 -2.25
N LEU A 40 -0.51 -14.59 -3.57
CA LEU A 40 -1.63 -15.30 -4.17
C LEU A 40 -1.16 -16.65 -4.71
N TYR A 41 -1.85 -17.73 -4.32
CA TYR A 41 -1.79 -19.01 -5.03
C TYR A 41 -2.89 -19.11 -6.08
N VAL A 42 -2.57 -19.60 -7.27
CA VAL A 42 -3.56 -19.85 -8.33
C VAL A 42 -3.68 -21.35 -8.54
N GLY A 43 -4.82 -21.90 -8.10
CA GLY A 43 -5.11 -23.33 -8.05
C GLY A 43 -5.37 -23.80 -6.62
N TRP A 44 -6.57 -24.31 -6.31
CA TRP A 44 -6.89 -24.80 -4.97
C TRP A 44 -6.07 -26.04 -4.62
N SER A 45 -6.15 -27.05 -5.48
CA SER A 45 -5.41 -28.30 -5.29
C SER A 45 -3.90 -28.05 -5.32
N PHE A 46 -3.44 -27.17 -6.21
CA PHE A 46 -2.04 -26.78 -6.32
C PHE A 46 -1.52 -26.08 -5.05
N MET A 47 -2.28 -25.15 -4.48
CA MET A 47 -1.92 -24.48 -3.23
C MET A 47 -1.73 -25.50 -2.09
N LYS A 48 -2.67 -26.43 -1.94
CA LYS A 48 -2.60 -27.48 -0.90
C LYS A 48 -1.40 -28.40 -1.13
N ALA A 49 -1.16 -28.81 -2.38
CA ALA A 49 -0.03 -29.65 -2.76
C ALA A 49 1.33 -28.97 -2.51
N CYS A 50 1.43 -27.65 -2.72
CA CYS A 50 2.63 -26.87 -2.41
C CYS A 50 2.92 -26.76 -0.90
N ASN A 51 1.93 -27.03 -0.05
CA ASN A 51 1.96 -26.72 1.37
C ASN A 51 1.48 -27.91 2.24
N PRO A 52 1.99 -29.14 2.05
CA PRO A 52 1.41 -30.35 2.62
C PRO A 52 1.43 -30.38 4.15
N VAL A 53 2.42 -29.72 4.77
CA VAL A 53 2.59 -29.69 6.24
C VAL A 53 2.06 -28.41 6.89
N ASN A 54 1.62 -27.41 6.10
CA ASN A 54 1.14 -26.14 6.63
C ASN A 54 -0.33 -26.25 7.05
N GLN A 55 -0.57 -26.37 8.36
CA GLN A 55 -1.92 -26.59 8.91
C GLN A 55 -2.90 -25.45 8.60
N ILE A 56 -2.44 -24.20 8.50
CA ILE A 56 -3.31 -23.06 8.15
C ILE A 56 -3.83 -23.24 6.73
N ILE A 57 -2.94 -23.57 5.79
CA ILE A 57 -3.30 -23.77 4.39
C ILE A 57 -4.13 -25.05 4.23
N GLN A 58 -3.78 -26.15 4.91
CA GLN A 58 -4.54 -27.41 4.84
C GLN A 58 -5.97 -27.28 5.39
N ASN A 59 -6.18 -26.48 6.42
CA ASN A 59 -7.51 -26.22 7.01
C ASN A 59 -8.22 -25.00 6.39
N ALA A 60 -7.63 -24.34 5.39
CA ALA A 60 -8.28 -23.24 4.69
C ALA A 60 -9.61 -23.69 4.06
N ASP A 61 -10.58 -22.78 4.05
CA ASP A 61 -11.93 -22.95 3.50
C ASP A 61 -11.96 -22.53 2.01
N ILE A 62 -12.50 -23.41 1.15
CA ILE A 62 -12.59 -23.19 -0.30
C ILE A 62 -13.55 -22.04 -0.69
N LEU A 63 -14.35 -21.55 0.24
CA LEU A 63 -15.19 -20.37 0.02
C LEU A 63 -14.47 -19.07 0.43
N LYS A 64 -13.38 -19.15 1.18
CA LYS A 64 -12.64 -17.99 1.72
C LYS A 64 -11.33 -17.78 0.97
N LYS A 65 -11.36 -16.88 -0.02
CA LYS A 65 -10.19 -16.53 -0.86
C LYS A 65 -9.06 -15.82 -0.10
N LYS A 66 -9.38 -15.18 1.03
CA LYS A 66 -8.42 -14.62 1.99
C LYS A 66 -8.20 -15.66 3.10
N ILE A 67 -6.97 -16.18 3.20
CA ILE A 67 -6.58 -17.17 4.22
C ILE A 67 -6.00 -16.43 5.43
N ILE A 68 -5.05 -15.52 5.19
CA ILE A 68 -4.47 -14.64 6.19
C ILE A 68 -4.64 -13.21 5.69
N THR A 69 -5.24 -12.35 6.52
CA THR A 69 -5.52 -10.96 6.19
C THR A 69 -4.26 -10.24 5.71
N ASP A 70 -4.32 -9.69 4.49
CA ASP A 70 -3.28 -8.86 3.87
C ASP A 70 -1.96 -9.58 3.55
N GLU A 71 -1.92 -10.89 3.78
CA GLU A 71 -0.72 -11.71 3.57
C GLU A 71 -0.93 -12.86 2.59
N LEU A 72 -1.98 -13.67 2.77
CA LEU A 72 -2.14 -14.92 2.04
C LEU A 72 -3.52 -15.09 1.44
N TYR A 73 -3.52 -15.29 0.13
CA TYR A 73 -4.70 -15.38 -0.71
C TYR A 73 -4.59 -16.60 -1.63
N TRP A 74 -5.73 -17.02 -2.15
CA TRP A 74 -5.76 -18.01 -3.22
C TRP A 74 -6.87 -17.71 -4.20
N GLU A 75 -6.71 -18.19 -5.42
CA GLU A 75 -7.74 -18.19 -6.44
C GLU A 75 -7.81 -19.50 -7.22
N PHE A 76 -8.92 -19.69 -7.93
CA PHE A 76 -9.05 -20.84 -8.82
C PHE A 76 -8.08 -20.73 -10.00
N SER A 77 -7.53 -21.87 -10.40
CA SER A 77 -6.94 -22.03 -11.72
C SER A 77 -8.02 -21.93 -12.80
N PHE A 78 -7.60 -21.65 -14.03
CA PHE A 78 -8.53 -21.54 -15.16
C PHE A 78 -9.34 -22.82 -15.38
N LYS A 79 -8.74 -24.00 -15.14
CA LYS A 79 -9.39 -25.32 -15.27
C LYS A 79 -10.43 -25.56 -14.17
N GLU A 80 -10.18 -25.08 -12.95
CA GLU A 80 -11.13 -25.22 -11.84
C GLU A 80 -12.32 -24.26 -12.00
N SER A 81 -12.07 -23.01 -12.39
CA SER A 81 -13.14 -22.04 -12.68
C SER A 81 -12.62 -20.89 -13.54
N LYS A 82 -13.02 -20.87 -14.81
CA LYS A 82 -12.65 -19.80 -15.77
C LYS A 82 -13.10 -18.42 -15.29
N ALA A 83 -14.35 -18.29 -14.86
CA ALA A 83 -14.91 -16.99 -14.49
C ALA A 83 -14.24 -16.40 -13.23
N SER A 84 -13.94 -17.24 -12.24
CA SER A 84 -13.26 -16.82 -11.02
C SER A 84 -11.78 -16.56 -11.26
N HIS A 85 -11.10 -17.37 -12.07
CA HIS A 85 -9.69 -17.20 -12.39
C HIS A 85 -9.40 -15.80 -12.97
N VAL A 86 -10.06 -15.46 -14.08
CA VAL A 86 -9.79 -14.20 -14.79
C VAL A 86 -10.05 -13.00 -13.88
N LYS A 87 -11.21 -12.96 -13.24
CA LYS A 87 -11.58 -11.85 -12.34
C LYS A 87 -10.70 -11.79 -11.09
N GLY A 88 -10.36 -12.95 -10.52
CA GLY A 88 -9.69 -13.06 -9.23
C GLY A 88 -8.22 -12.66 -9.28
N VAL A 89 -7.50 -13.10 -10.32
CA VAL A 89 -6.07 -12.77 -10.48
C VAL A 89 -5.89 -11.27 -10.77
N ASP A 90 -6.70 -10.69 -11.66
CA ASP A 90 -6.66 -9.25 -11.95
C ASP A 90 -7.07 -8.42 -10.73
N LYS A 91 -8.13 -8.83 -10.01
CA LYS A 91 -8.55 -8.17 -8.78
C LYS A 91 -7.45 -8.17 -7.72
N PHE A 92 -6.76 -9.30 -7.55
CA PHE A 92 -5.61 -9.35 -6.65
C PHE A 92 -4.54 -8.35 -7.09
N ALA A 93 -4.12 -8.38 -8.36
CA ALA A 93 -3.09 -7.50 -8.88
C ALA A 93 -3.43 -5.99 -8.73
N ALA A 94 -4.70 -5.62 -8.86
CA ALA A 94 -5.19 -4.26 -8.63
C ALA A 94 -5.16 -3.84 -7.15
N LEU A 95 -5.42 -4.76 -6.23
CA LEU A 95 -5.46 -4.50 -4.79
C LEU A 95 -4.10 -4.70 -4.07
N VAL A 96 -3.10 -5.27 -4.74
CA VAL A 96 -1.76 -5.51 -4.19
C VAL A 96 -1.15 -4.27 -3.50
N PRO A 97 -1.21 -3.04 -4.05
CA PRO A 97 -0.71 -1.87 -3.36
C PRO A 97 -1.39 -1.65 -2.00
N GLN A 98 -2.72 -1.82 -1.92
CA GLN A 98 -3.45 -1.73 -0.67
C GLN A 98 -2.99 -2.79 0.34
N PHE A 99 -2.90 -4.05 -0.09
CA PHE A 99 -2.44 -5.14 0.79
C PHE A 99 -1.02 -4.92 1.30
N TYR A 100 -0.16 -4.32 0.49
CA TYR A 100 1.23 -4.08 0.87
C TYR A 100 1.41 -2.87 1.80
N PHE A 101 0.70 -1.76 1.55
CA PHE A 101 0.90 -0.49 2.25
C PHE A 101 -0.02 -0.31 3.46
N SER A 102 -1.28 -0.71 3.40
CA SER A 102 -2.25 -0.45 4.48
C SER A 102 -1.89 -1.08 5.84
N PRO A 103 -1.29 -2.28 5.92
CA PRO A 103 -0.83 -2.82 7.20
C PRO A 103 0.37 -2.08 7.79
N LYS A 104 1.12 -1.36 6.96
CA LYS A 104 2.39 -0.70 7.33
C LYS A 104 2.20 0.77 7.66
N TYR A 105 1.21 1.39 7.03
CA TYR A 105 0.98 2.81 7.11
C TYR A 105 -0.46 3.14 7.44
N THR A 106 -0.62 4.04 8.41
CA THR A 106 -1.91 4.67 8.69
C THR A 106 -1.87 6.11 8.22
N TYR A 107 -3.01 6.61 7.75
CA TYR A 107 -3.16 7.98 7.29
C TYR A 107 -4.11 8.73 8.23
N ILE A 108 -3.72 9.94 8.61
CA ILE A 108 -4.59 10.91 9.26
C ILE A 108 -4.60 12.21 8.46
N ASN A 109 -5.79 12.76 8.23
CA ASN A 109 -5.92 14.13 7.75
C ASN A 109 -5.79 15.05 8.96
N LEU A 110 -4.69 15.78 9.06
CA LEU A 110 -4.41 16.70 10.15
C LEU A 110 -5.06 18.04 9.83
N ASP A 111 -6.36 18.11 10.06
CA ASP A 111 -7.22 19.25 9.73
C ASP A 111 -7.33 20.23 10.92
N PRO A 112 -7.14 21.55 10.72
CA PRO A 112 -7.23 22.54 11.80
C PRO A 112 -8.54 22.52 12.58
N VAL A 113 -9.67 22.22 11.93
CA VAL A 113 -11.00 22.20 12.58
C VAL A 113 -11.15 20.97 13.46
N PHE A 114 -10.87 19.78 12.92
CA PHE A 114 -11.03 18.53 13.67
C PHE A 114 -10.04 18.42 14.84
N PHE A 115 -8.85 19.02 14.69
CA PHE A 115 -7.83 19.06 15.74
C PHE A 115 -7.89 20.32 16.61
N GLN A 116 -8.82 21.25 16.32
CA GLN A 116 -8.99 22.51 17.06
C GLN A 116 -7.70 23.36 17.13
N LEU A 117 -6.92 23.37 16.04
CA LEU A 117 -5.65 24.09 15.96
C LEU A 117 -5.93 25.57 15.69
N ARG A 118 -5.42 26.46 16.56
CA ARG A 118 -5.62 27.91 16.42
C ARG A 118 -4.39 28.62 15.85
N ASP A 119 -3.22 28.05 16.07
CA ASP A 119 -1.96 28.63 15.64
C ASP A 119 -0.90 27.55 15.37
N ILE A 120 0.28 27.99 14.91
CA ILE A 120 1.41 27.10 14.62
C ILE A 120 1.85 26.35 15.87
N GLN A 121 1.75 26.94 17.06
CA GLN A 121 2.17 26.26 18.30
C GLN A 121 1.27 25.06 18.60
N ASP A 122 -0.05 25.21 18.49
CA ASP A 122 -1.01 24.11 18.63
C ASP A 122 -0.66 22.96 17.65
N LEU A 123 -0.38 23.29 16.38
CA LEU A 123 0.07 22.30 15.37
C LEU A 123 1.37 21.60 15.78
N MET A 124 2.36 22.37 16.23
CA MET A 124 3.66 21.86 16.66
C MET A 124 3.59 21.02 17.95
N ASP A 125 2.50 21.11 18.71
CA ASP A 125 2.24 20.27 19.88
C ASP A 125 1.54 18.95 19.54
N VAL A 126 0.74 18.92 18.48
CA VAL A 126 0.15 17.68 17.95
C VAL A 126 1.17 16.89 17.13
N LEU A 127 2.04 17.56 16.38
CA LEU A 127 3.06 16.89 15.58
C LEU A 127 4.17 16.24 16.43
N PRO A 128 4.74 15.11 15.97
CA PRO A 128 5.90 14.51 16.62
C PRO A 128 7.05 15.51 16.82
N LYS A 129 7.82 15.31 17.90
CA LYS A 129 9.01 16.14 18.18
C LYS A 129 10.17 15.82 17.23
N ASP A 130 10.24 14.59 16.74
CA ASP A 130 11.13 14.14 15.66
C ASP A 130 10.32 13.52 14.52
N ILE A 131 10.63 13.91 13.29
CA ILE A 131 9.91 13.48 12.08
C ILE A 131 10.87 12.72 11.17
N THR A 132 10.47 11.52 10.74
CA THR A 132 11.30 10.68 9.88
C THR A 132 11.43 11.27 8.49
N LYS A 133 10.30 11.60 7.86
CA LYS A 133 10.29 12.22 6.53
C LYS A 133 9.18 13.23 6.38
N THR A 134 9.41 14.24 5.53
CA THR A 134 8.35 15.08 4.99
C THR A 134 8.39 15.11 3.48
N TYR A 135 7.21 15.25 2.89
CA TYR A 135 7.01 15.34 1.46
C TYR A 135 6.00 16.45 1.17
N ASN A 136 6.45 17.50 0.51
CA ASN A 136 5.63 18.63 0.10
C ASN A 136 5.27 18.47 -1.38
N TYR A 137 3.99 18.19 -1.63
CA TYR A 137 3.45 18.00 -2.96
C TYR A 137 2.80 19.29 -3.44
N LYS A 138 3.38 19.87 -4.50
CA LYS A 138 2.88 21.06 -5.20
C LYS A 138 2.67 22.31 -4.35
N ASN A 139 3.24 22.35 -3.14
CA ASN A 139 2.90 23.37 -2.13
C ASN A 139 1.41 23.42 -1.79
N GLU A 140 0.67 22.33 -2.07
CA GLU A 140 -0.74 22.18 -1.74
C GLU A 140 -0.94 21.21 -0.58
N MET A 141 -0.14 20.14 -0.52
CA MET A 141 -0.24 19.11 0.49
C MET A 141 1.12 18.84 1.12
N LEU A 142 1.21 18.94 2.44
CA LEU A 142 2.36 18.46 3.19
C LEU A 142 2.04 17.13 3.86
N TYR A 143 2.88 16.13 3.61
CA TYR A 143 2.82 14.83 4.26
C TYR A 143 3.97 14.71 5.26
N VAL A 144 3.65 14.33 6.49
CA VAL A 144 4.60 14.07 7.59
C VAL A 144 4.57 12.58 7.91
N LEU A 145 5.72 11.92 7.89
CA LEU A 145 5.87 10.50 8.22
C LEU A 145 6.67 10.32 9.52
N LYS A 146 6.08 9.56 10.46
CA LYS A 146 6.73 9.10 11.69
C LYS A 146 6.16 7.76 12.12
N ASP A 147 7.02 6.76 12.37
CA ASP A 147 6.64 5.44 12.92
C ASP A 147 5.45 4.77 12.21
N GLY A 148 5.43 4.83 10.87
CA GLY A 148 4.34 4.28 10.05
C GLY A 148 3.07 5.14 10.00
N LYS A 149 3.00 6.28 10.70
CA LYS A 149 1.88 7.22 10.60
C LYS A 149 2.20 8.32 9.60
N ILE A 150 1.28 8.54 8.67
CA ILE A 150 1.33 9.63 7.69
C ILE A 150 0.27 10.66 8.08
N SER A 151 0.70 11.86 8.44
CA SER A 151 -0.19 13.01 8.66
C SER A 151 -0.17 13.88 7.42
N GLY A 152 -1.31 13.99 6.74
CA GLY A 152 -1.49 14.91 5.61
C GLY A 152 -2.05 16.24 6.07
N MET A 153 -1.54 17.34 5.53
CA MET A 153 -2.00 18.71 5.79
C MET A 153 -2.28 19.39 4.45
N ASP A 154 -3.53 19.81 4.21
CA ASP A 154 -3.87 20.68 3.07
C ASP A 154 -3.45 22.11 3.39
N LEU A 155 -2.36 22.56 2.77
CA LEU A 155 -1.75 23.85 3.04
C LEU A 155 -2.70 25.02 2.72
N ARG A 156 -3.62 24.87 1.77
CA ARG A 156 -4.63 25.89 1.45
C ARG A 156 -5.65 26.03 2.56
N MET A 157 -6.00 24.92 3.22
CA MET A 157 -6.87 24.95 4.40
C MET A 157 -6.17 25.65 5.57
N TYR A 158 -4.91 25.34 5.83
CA TYR A 158 -4.14 26.04 6.87
C TYR A 158 -4.02 27.55 6.56
N GLU A 159 -3.80 27.92 5.31
CA GLU A 159 -3.75 29.31 4.87
C GLU A 159 -5.10 30.02 5.06
N PHE A 160 -6.21 29.34 4.77
CA PHE A 160 -7.56 29.84 5.01
C PHE A 160 -7.77 30.19 6.49
N PHE A 161 -7.28 29.35 7.40
CA PHE A 161 -7.28 29.58 8.86
C PHE A 161 -6.17 30.52 9.35
N LYS A 162 -5.52 31.27 8.43
CA LYS A 162 -4.54 32.32 8.74
C LYS A 162 -3.24 31.81 9.37
N PHE A 163 -2.87 30.56 9.14
CA PHE A 163 -1.52 30.08 9.46
C PHE A 163 -0.51 30.71 8.50
N ASP A 164 0.64 31.14 9.01
CA ASP A 164 1.79 31.47 8.17
C ASP A 164 2.42 30.17 7.66
N ILE A 165 2.15 29.86 6.39
CA ILE A 165 2.61 28.62 5.76
C ILE A 165 4.15 28.57 5.71
N ALA A 166 4.82 29.68 5.46
CA ALA A 166 6.28 29.70 5.37
C ALA A 166 6.93 29.40 6.74
N GLU A 167 6.41 30.01 7.81
CA GLU A 167 6.85 29.74 9.18
C GLU A 167 6.53 28.30 9.58
N MET A 168 5.31 27.83 9.29
CA MET A 168 4.88 26.45 9.57
C MET A 168 5.81 25.42 8.91
N LEU A 169 6.07 25.56 7.61
CA LEU A 169 6.96 24.66 6.87
C LEU A 169 8.38 24.69 7.44
N LYS A 170 8.90 25.87 7.80
CA LYS A 170 10.20 26.02 8.46
C LYS A 170 10.27 25.27 9.78
N ASN A 171 9.24 25.41 10.63
CA ASN A 171 9.17 24.77 11.94
C ASN A 171 9.09 23.24 11.80
N ILE A 172 8.30 22.72 10.87
CA ILE A 172 8.20 21.28 10.62
C ILE A 172 9.52 20.73 10.05
N LYS A 173 10.14 21.45 9.11
CA LYS A 173 11.41 21.05 8.48
C LYS A 173 12.54 20.98 9.49
N SER A 174 12.54 21.85 10.51
CA SER A 174 13.53 21.80 11.61
C SER A 174 13.48 20.52 12.45
N ARG A 175 12.33 19.83 12.48
CA ARG A 175 12.14 18.54 13.16
C ARG A 175 12.29 17.34 12.23
N THR A 176 12.47 17.57 10.93
CA THR A 176 12.46 16.52 9.91
C THR A 176 13.88 16.04 9.61
N PHE A 177 14.08 14.72 9.68
CA PHE A 177 15.34 14.10 9.27
C PHE A 177 15.57 14.15 7.75
N SER A 178 14.56 13.81 6.94
CA SER A 178 14.65 13.87 5.47
C SER A 178 13.43 14.55 4.86
N HIS A 179 13.66 15.60 4.08
CA HIS A 179 12.61 16.39 3.46
C HIS A 179 12.70 16.32 1.94
N ARG A 180 11.54 16.28 1.27
CA ARG A 180 11.44 16.32 -0.19
C ARG A 180 10.39 17.33 -0.64
N GLU A 181 10.80 18.23 -1.50
CA GLU A 181 9.93 19.15 -2.24
C GLU A 181 9.59 18.50 -3.60
N ASP A 182 8.33 18.59 -4.02
CA ASP A 182 7.87 18.19 -5.36
C ASP A 182 6.88 19.23 -5.91
N PRO A 183 7.37 20.44 -6.25
CA PRO A 183 6.52 21.56 -6.65
C PRO A 183 5.73 21.28 -7.95
N ASP A 184 6.29 20.48 -8.85
CA ASP A 184 5.67 20.15 -10.14
C ASP A 184 4.90 18.81 -10.10
N GLY A 185 5.08 18.01 -9.03
CA GLY A 185 4.45 16.71 -8.89
C GLY A 185 5.14 15.58 -9.69
N GLU A 186 6.33 15.82 -10.24
CA GLU A 186 7.04 14.85 -11.08
C GLU A 186 7.45 13.60 -10.31
N PHE A 187 7.82 13.78 -9.04
CA PHE A 187 8.17 12.67 -8.17
C PHE A 187 6.93 11.79 -7.94
N TYR A 188 5.79 12.40 -7.59
CA TYR A 188 4.53 11.68 -7.49
C TYR A 188 4.20 10.90 -8.77
N GLN A 189 4.29 11.56 -9.93
CA GLN A 189 3.98 10.95 -11.23
C GLN A 189 4.84 9.73 -11.54
N THR A 190 6.10 9.73 -11.10
CA THR A 190 6.99 8.58 -11.25
C THR A 190 6.44 7.35 -10.53
N TYR A 191 5.92 7.50 -9.31
CA TYR A 191 5.34 6.37 -8.55
C TYR A 191 3.93 6.01 -8.99
N TYR A 192 3.13 7.00 -9.38
CA TYR A 192 1.80 6.78 -9.95
C TYR A 192 1.86 5.83 -11.15
N LYS A 193 2.82 6.03 -12.04
CA LYS A 193 3.03 5.17 -13.23
C LYS A 193 3.43 3.73 -12.89
N ILE A 194 3.97 3.46 -11.70
CA ILE A 194 4.32 2.11 -11.26
C ILE A 194 3.04 1.30 -10.96
N PHE A 195 1.97 1.96 -10.52
CA PHE A 195 0.72 1.31 -10.11
C PHE A 195 -0.47 1.74 -10.99
N PRO A 196 -0.42 1.50 -12.32
CA PRO A 196 -1.40 2.05 -13.27
C PRO A 196 -2.83 1.53 -13.03
N ASN A 197 -2.95 0.39 -12.35
CA ASN A 197 -4.22 -0.29 -12.07
C ASN A 197 -4.77 0.02 -10.66
N PHE A 198 -4.09 0.86 -9.87
CA PHE A 198 -4.52 1.18 -8.51
C PHE A 198 -5.36 2.46 -8.51
N GLU A 199 -6.68 2.29 -8.45
CA GLU A 199 -7.65 3.39 -8.58
C GLU A 199 -7.55 4.44 -7.47
N LEU A 200 -7.13 4.07 -6.25
CA LEU A 200 -6.99 5.01 -5.13
C LEU A 200 -5.85 6.02 -5.29
N LEU A 201 -5.01 5.87 -6.32
CA LEU A 201 -4.03 6.87 -6.70
C LEU A 201 -4.54 7.83 -7.79
N LYS A 202 -5.68 7.55 -8.44
CA LYS A 202 -6.23 8.38 -9.53
C LYS A 202 -7.18 9.43 -8.99
#